data_AF-A0A5K4E9Q6-F1
#
_entry.id   AF-A0A5K4E9Q6-F1
#
_cell.length_a   1.000
_cell.length_b   1.000
_cell.length_c   1.000
_cell.angle_alpha   90.00
_cell.angle_beta   90.00
_cell.angle_gamma   90.00
#
_symmetry.space_group_name_H-M   'P 1'
#
loop_
_entity.id
_entity.type
_entity.pdbx_description
1 polymer ?
#
loop_
_entity_poly.entity_id
_entity_poly.type
_entity_poly.pdbx_seq_one_letter_code
_entity_poly.pdbx_strand_id
1 'polypeptide(L)'
;MSGQRVGFVANFSQPGFIVKKWQKEEEDFIDINLTDDEIERIISNFDEISMCLGQYPAELHRDWISLSNFITTCTLTRLVPYCGRLYSCPHFLSKPSNTQERLALKSSHTTDCSNKNSEDLLPNLSIIPGTEVRFTSIPTKPLYPPLSSPSEITAHCMDQTYTLCTTIDVIFSSITSEKASGLNKELESTRELLGEFQFAFLNLLLNHSIEGWEQWRRIFQLLASCEKAIVDYPNLYIDFITVIYHQLNNANRSEVSSSDSAVELLDIFFSESSSSSTQCKLTEPGFLPTMIGRLLKNIYSVCTSDITNKTCPSETSNILNDLFKRADGFAHNIKHRFKWDMITSYQLLQRCTPNITEIPIEEFDWDGDEAPVIVQL
;
A
#
# COMPACT_ATOMS: atom_id res chain seq x y z
N MET A 1 -9.84 27.10 -4.70
CA MET A 1 -10.34 25.89 -4.05
C MET A 1 -10.71 24.92 -5.15
N SER A 2 -9.97 23.82 -5.32
CA SER A 2 -10.36 22.78 -6.29
C SER A 2 -11.51 21.96 -5.73
N GLY A 3 -12.46 21.58 -6.59
CA GLY A 3 -13.54 20.66 -6.22
C GLY A 3 -13.04 19.25 -5.88
N GLN A 4 -13.94 18.38 -5.43
CA GLN A 4 -13.64 16.98 -5.17
C GLN A 4 -13.17 16.29 -6.46
N ARG A 5 -12.07 15.54 -6.38
CA ARG A 5 -11.62 14.71 -7.51
C ARG A 5 -12.48 13.47 -7.60
N VAL A 6 -12.96 13.20 -8.82
CA VAL A 6 -13.76 12.04 -9.17
C VAL A 6 -13.13 11.40 -10.41
N GLY A 7 -12.80 10.11 -10.29
CA GLY A 7 -12.28 9.29 -11.37
C GLY A 7 -13.24 8.16 -11.74
N PHE A 8 -12.93 7.48 -12.84
CA PHE A 8 -13.54 6.21 -13.22
C PHE A 8 -12.45 5.29 -13.77
N VAL A 9 -12.75 3.99 -13.85
CA VAL A 9 -11.82 3.01 -14.42
C VAL A 9 -12.48 2.35 -15.61
N ALA A 10 -11.72 2.21 -16.70
CA ALA A 10 -12.14 1.48 -17.89
C ALA A 10 -11.05 0.48 -18.27
N ASN A 11 -11.48 -0.75 -18.58
CA ASN A 11 -10.60 -1.78 -19.12
C ASN A 11 -10.98 -2.04 -20.58
N PHE A 12 -10.03 -1.82 -21.49
CA PHE A 12 -10.24 -1.96 -22.93
C PHE A 12 -9.58 -3.26 -23.43
N SER A 13 -10.41 -4.27 -23.68
CA SER A 13 -9.96 -5.54 -24.31
C SER A 13 -10.07 -5.52 -25.84
N GLN A 14 -10.91 -4.62 -26.37
CA GLN A 14 -11.20 -4.45 -27.79
C GLN A 14 -11.31 -2.95 -28.12
N PRO A 15 -11.06 -2.55 -29.37
CA PRO A 15 -11.31 -1.18 -29.81
C PRO A 15 -12.77 -0.79 -29.56
N GLY A 16 -13.00 0.43 -29.06
CA GLY A 16 -14.34 0.91 -28.77
C GLY A 16 -14.34 2.37 -28.34
N PHE A 17 -15.54 2.90 -28.13
CA PHE A 17 -15.75 4.28 -27.69
C PHE A 17 -16.43 4.29 -26.32
N ILE A 18 -16.00 5.20 -25.46
CA ILE A 18 -16.73 5.58 -24.25
C ILE A 18 -17.15 7.02 -24.45
N VAL A 19 -18.45 7.27 -24.51
CA VAL A 19 -19.00 8.62 -24.65
C VAL A 19 -19.63 9.01 -23.33
N LYS A 20 -19.18 10.14 -22.81
CA LYS A 20 -19.68 10.73 -21.57
C LYS A 20 -20.31 12.08 -21.87
N LYS A 21 -21.46 12.36 -21.26
CA LYS A 21 -22.13 13.66 -21.35
C LYS A 21 -22.19 14.32 -20.00
N TRP A 22 -21.85 15.60 -19.96
CA TRP A 22 -21.97 16.41 -18.76
C TRP A 22 -23.43 16.64 -18.40
N GLN A 23 -23.80 16.34 -17.15
CA GLN A 23 -25.09 16.63 -16.56
C GLN A 23 -24.94 17.78 -15.57
N LYS A 24 -25.63 18.90 -15.83
CA LYS A 24 -25.43 20.14 -15.07
C LYS A 24 -25.99 20.06 -13.66
N GLU A 25 -27.07 19.30 -13.47
CA GLU A 25 -27.78 19.19 -12.19
C GLU A 25 -26.97 18.43 -11.13
N GLU A 26 -26.26 17.39 -11.56
CA GLU A 26 -25.44 16.53 -10.70
C GLU A 26 -23.96 16.97 -10.66
N GLU A 27 -23.60 17.96 -11.49
CA GLU A 27 -22.20 18.37 -11.73
C GLU A 27 -21.26 17.19 -12.02
N ASP A 28 -21.76 16.20 -12.78
CA ASP A 28 -21.03 14.99 -13.13
C ASP A 28 -21.32 14.54 -14.57
N PHE A 29 -20.50 13.64 -15.09
CA PHE A 29 -20.71 12.94 -16.34
C PHE A 29 -21.69 11.78 -16.20
N ILE A 30 -22.39 11.45 -17.27
CA ILE A 30 -23.15 10.20 -17.40
C ILE A 30 -22.62 9.39 -18.59
N ASP A 31 -22.58 8.07 -18.43
CA ASP A 31 -22.19 7.16 -19.51
C ASP A 31 -23.35 7.04 -20.50
N ILE A 32 -23.05 7.28 -21.78
CA ILE A 32 -24.01 7.11 -22.86
C ILE A 32 -23.76 5.75 -23.51
N ASN A 33 -24.77 4.89 -23.45
CA ASN A 33 -24.81 3.67 -24.25
C ASN A 33 -25.10 4.06 -25.70
N LEU A 34 -24.11 3.90 -26.58
CA LEU A 34 -24.24 4.17 -28.00
C LEU A 34 -25.00 3.04 -28.70
N THR A 35 -25.84 3.38 -29.67
CA THR A 35 -26.40 2.40 -30.62
C THR A 35 -25.40 2.07 -31.73
N ASP A 36 -25.61 0.96 -32.43
CA ASP A 36 -24.75 0.56 -33.57
C ASP A 36 -24.69 1.66 -34.65
N ASP A 37 -25.84 2.29 -34.97
CA ASP A 37 -25.92 3.41 -35.91
C ASP A 37 -25.08 4.63 -35.45
N GLU A 38 -25.06 4.91 -34.14
CA GLU A 38 -24.27 6.01 -33.59
C GLU A 38 -22.77 5.70 -33.64
N ILE A 39 -22.39 4.45 -33.38
CA ILE A 39 -21.01 3.98 -33.49
C ILE A 39 -20.54 4.11 -34.94
N GLU A 40 -21.32 3.65 -35.93
CA GLU A 40 -21.00 3.79 -37.35
C GLU A 40 -20.87 5.26 -37.77
N ARG A 41 -21.72 6.14 -37.23
CA ARG A 41 -21.62 7.58 -37.46
C ARG A 41 -20.33 8.18 -36.87
N ILE A 42 -19.91 7.74 -35.69
CA ILE A 42 -18.65 8.19 -35.07
C ILE A 42 -17.46 7.71 -35.89
N ILE A 43 -17.47 6.44 -36.32
CA ILE A 43 -16.39 5.86 -37.13
C ILE A 43 -16.27 6.56 -38.48
N SER A 44 -17.40 6.79 -39.17
CA SER A 44 -17.40 7.46 -40.48
C SER A 44 -16.96 8.93 -40.40
N ASN A 45 -17.20 9.60 -39.27
CA ASN A 45 -16.76 10.98 -39.03
C ASN A 45 -15.52 11.10 -38.14
N PHE A 46 -14.72 10.03 -38.02
CA PHE A 46 -13.61 10.00 -37.07
C PHE A 46 -12.55 11.08 -37.37
N ASP A 47 -12.29 11.40 -38.64
CA ASP A 47 -11.30 12.41 -39.01
C ASP A 47 -11.62 13.79 -38.42
N GLU A 48 -12.87 14.26 -38.53
CA GLU A 48 -13.31 15.54 -37.94
C GLU A 48 -13.29 15.50 -36.41
N ILE A 49 -13.73 14.38 -35.82
CA ILE A 49 -13.74 14.20 -34.35
C ILE A 49 -12.32 14.21 -33.81
N SER A 50 -11.39 13.54 -34.49
CA SER A 50 -9.99 13.41 -34.06
C SER A 50 -9.28 14.75 -33.94
N MET A 51 -9.67 15.75 -34.75
CA MET A 51 -9.13 17.11 -34.67
C MET A 51 -9.49 17.81 -33.35
N CYS A 52 -10.55 17.37 -32.67
CA CYS A 52 -11.01 17.92 -31.40
C CYS A 52 -10.57 17.07 -30.19
N LEU A 53 -9.86 15.96 -30.40
CA LEU A 53 -9.42 15.05 -29.34
C LEU A 53 -7.94 15.24 -29.02
N GLY A 54 -7.60 15.08 -27.74
CA GLY A 54 -6.21 14.97 -27.31
C GLY A 54 -5.68 13.56 -27.57
N GLN A 55 -4.53 13.43 -28.22
CA GLN A 55 -3.87 12.15 -28.39
C GLN A 55 -3.31 11.66 -27.04
N TYR A 56 -3.55 10.40 -26.70
CA TYR A 56 -2.92 9.79 -25.53
C TYR A 56 -1.40 9.72 -25.72
N PRO A 57 -0.59 10.17 -24.75
CA PRO A 57 0.87 10.16 -24.85
C PRO A 57 1.42 8.72 -24.83
N ALA A 58 1.70 8.18 -26.02
CA ALA A 58 2.12 6.79 -26.20
C ALA A 58 3.47 6.48 -25.51
N GLU A 59 4.30 7.50 -25.30
CA GLU A 59 5.57 7.43 -24.57
C GLU A 59 5.38 7.02 -23.10
N LEU A 60 4.25 7.36 -22.48
CA LEU A 60 3.94 7.04 -21.08
C LEU A 60 3.40 5.61 -20.91
N HIS A 61 3.10 4.90 -22.02
CA HIS A 61 2.48 3.58 -21.97
C HIS A 61 3.33 2.54 -21.23
N ARG A 62 4.66 2.60 -21.36
CA ARG A 62 5.56 1.68 -20.65
C ARG A 62 5.53 1.90 -19.14
N ASP A 63 5.54 3.16 -18.73
CA ASP A 63 5.47 3.55 -17.32
C ASP A 63 4.10 3.14 -16.75
N TRP A 64 3.01 3.39 -17.49
CA TRP A 64 1.66 2.95 -17.12
C TRP A 64 1.59 1.44 -16.90
N ILE A 65 2.08 0.63 -17.83
CA ILE A 65 2.13 -0.84 -17.66
C ILE A 65 2.90 -1.21 -16.40
N SER A 66 4.06 -0.59 -16.14
CA SER A 66 4.85 -0.92 -14.94
C SER A 66 4.15 -0.60 -13.62
N LEU A 67 3.19 0.34 -13.63
CA LEU A 67 2.39 0.71 -12.48
C LEU A 67 1.08 -0.08 -12.35
N SER A 68 0.62 -0.75 -13.42
CA SER A 68 -0.68 -1.40 -13.47
C SER A 68 -0.66 -2.86 -13.94
N ASN A 69 0.50 -3.49 -14.10
CA ASN A 69 0.63 -4.84 -14.69
C ASN A 69 0.01 -5.98 -13.87
N PHE A 70 -0.27 -5.76 -12.59
CA PHE A 70 -0.99 -6.72 -11.73
C PHE A 70 -2.49 -6.37 -11.60
N ILE A 71 -2.94 -5.22 -12.10
CA ILE A 71 -4.36 -4.85 -12.06
C ILE A 71 -5.08 -5.62 -13.18
N THR A 72 -5.89 -6.60 -12.79
CA THR A 72 -6.68 -7.42 -13.72
C THR A 72 -8.15 -7.00 -13.71
N THR A 73 -8.95 -7.55 -14.63
CA THR A 73 -10.42 -7.42 -14.56
C THR A 73 -10.98 -7.97 -13.26
N CYS A 74 -10.37 -9.01 -12.68
CA CYS A 74 -10.76 -9.54 -11.39
C CYS A 74 -10.50 -8.50 -10.29
N THR A 75 -9.30 -7.91 -10.27
CA THR A 75 -8.94 -6.82 -9.36
C THR A 75 -9.94 -5.68 -9.43
N LEU A 76 -10.28 -5.21 -10.63
CA LEU A 76 -11.23 -4.11 -10.81
C LEU A 76 -12.65 -4.49 -10.36
N THR A 77 -13.13 -5.68 -10.70
CA THR A 77 -14.46 -6.17 -10.31
C THR A 77 -14.60 -6.27 -8.79
N ARG A 78 -13.50 -6.52 -8.09
CA ARG A 78 -13.45 -6.61 -6.63
C ARG A 78 -13.36 -5.25 -5.96
N LEU A 79 -12.48 -4.36 -6.46
CA LEU A 79 -12.12 -3.11 -5.79
C LEU A 79 -12.97 -1.90 -6.18
N VAL A 80 -13.38 -1.78 -7.45
CA VAL A 80 -14.08 -0.59 -7.95
C VAL A 80 -15.44 -0.48 -7.25
N PRO A 81 -15.86 0.71 -6.77
CA PRO A 81 -17.17 0.90 -6.15
C PRO A 81 -18.31 0.53 -7.10
N TYR A 82 -19.47 0.11 -6.56
CA TYR A 82 -20.61 -0.27 -7.39
C TYR A 82 -21.16 0.86 -8.26
N CYS A 83 -21.00 2.11 -7.83
CA CYS A 83 -21.33 3.29 -8.63
C CYS A 83 -20.36 3.54 -9.80
N GLY A 84 -19.25 2.78 -9.91
CA GLY A 84 -18.24 2.95 -10.96
C GLY A 84 -17.37 4.20 -10.82
N ARG A 85 -17.52 4.96 -9.72
CA ARG A 85 -16.80 6.21 -9.46
C ARG A 85 -15.81 6.05 -8.34
N LEU A 86 -14.62 6.64 -8.52
CA LEU A 86 -13.58 6.73 -7.51
C LEU A 86 -13.55 8.16 -6.96
N TYR A 87 -13.96 8.33 -5.70
CA TYR A 87 -13.94 9.62 -5.04
C TYR A 87 -12.66 9.81 -4.24
N SER A 88 -12.09 11.01 -4.30
CA SER A 88 -10.92 11.40 -3.47
C SER A 88 -11.19 11.35 -1.97
N CYS A 89 -12.43 11.63 -1.57
CA CYS A 89 -12.90 11.59 -0.19
C CYS A 89 -14.23 10.82 -0.13
N PRO A 90 -14.46 9.98 0.90
CA PRO A 90 -15.71 9.26 1.06
C PRO A 90 -16.88 10.21 1.24
N HIS A 91 -18.01 9.86 0.63
CA HIS A 91 -19.26 10.55 0.86
C HIS A 91 -19.95 9.96 2.08
N PHE A 92 -20.33 10.81 3.04
CA PHE A 92 -20.94 10.36 4.28
C PHE A 92 -22.44 10.69 4.35
N LEU A 93 -23.21 9.74 4.86
CA LEU A 93 -24.56 9.94 5.37
C LEU A 93 -24.47 10.13 6.87
N SER A 94 -24.99 11.26 7.35
CA SER A 94 -25.21 11.45 8.78
C SER A 94 -26.37 10.59 9.23
N LYS A 95 -26.15 9.72 10.22
CA LYS A 95 -27.27 9.02 10.85
C LYS A 95 -28.07 10.00 11.69
N PRO A 96 -29.40 10.07 11.52
CA PRO A 96 -30.23 10.98 12.31
C PRO A 96 -30.20 10.54 13.78
N SER A 97 -29.69 11.41 14.66
CA SER A 97 -29.71 11.15 16.10
C SER A 97 -31.10 11.40 16.67
N ASN A 98 -31.53 10.57 17.61
CA ASN A 98 -32.78 10.79 18.34
C ASN A 98 -32.58 11.70 19.56
N THR A 99 -33.67 12.23 20.11
CA THR A 99 -33.63 13.16 21.25
C THR A 99 -33.03 12.53 22.51
N GLN A 100 -33.15 11.20 22.65
CA GLN A 100 -32.67 10.46 23.82
C GLN A 100 -31.15 10.29 23.81
N GLU A 101 -30.55 10.02 22.65
CA GLU A 101 -29.10 10.02 22.41
C GLU A 101 -28.49 11.41 22.67
N ARG A 102 -29.12 12.48 22.16
CA ARG A 102 -28.68 13.86 22.41
C ARG A 102 -28.74 14.24 23.89
N LEU A 103 -29.73 13.75 24.63
CA LEU A 103 -29.86 13.99 26.08
C LEU A 103 -28.81 13.20 26.88
N ALA A 104 -28.48 11.97 26.47
CA ALA A 104 -27.42 11.15 27.08
C ALA A 104 -26.01 11.76 26.88
N LEU A 105 -25.78 12.42 25.75
CA LEU A 105 -24.55 13.19 25.50
C LEU A 105 -24.49 14.45 26.39
N LYS A 106 -25.62 15.15 26.60
CA LYS A 106 -25.67 16.34 27.47
C LYS A 106 -25.43 16.05 28.96
N SER A 107 -25.96 14.95 29.50
CA SER A 107 -25.74 14.58 30.91
C SER A 107 -24.31 14.15 31.20
N SER A 108 -23.53 13.83 30.17
CA SER A 108 -22.13 13.43 30.26
C SER A 108 -21.17 14.59 30.53
N HIS A 109 -21.61 15.84 30.34
CA HIS A 109 -20.77 17.04 30.55
C HIS A 109 -20.66 17.48 32.02
N THR A 110 -21.51 16.97 32.91
CA THR A 110 -21.58 17.43 34.31
C THR A 110 -20.82 16.55 35.31
N THR A 111 -20.19 15.47 34.86
CA THR A 111 -19.39 14.55 35.70
C THR A 111 -17.96 14.47 35.19
N ASP A 112 -16.99 14.73 36.06
CA ASP A 112 -15.55 14.84 35.80
C ASP A 112 -15.03 13.88 34.71
N CYS A 113 -14.43 14.46 33.69
CA CYS A 113 -13.87 13.78 32.53
C CYS A 113 -12.47 13.21 32.86
N SER A 114 -12.31 11.89 32.89
CA SER A 114 -10.97 11.30 32.72
C SER A 114 -10.86 10.13 31.73
N ASN A 115 -11.96 9.54 31.24
CA ASN A 115 -11.87 8.29 30.45
C ASN A 115 -12.86 8.16 29.26
N LYS A 116 -13.45 9.25 28.75
CA LYS A 116 -14.30 9.16 27.54
C LYS A 116 -13.50 9.60 26.32
N ASN A 117 -13.42 8.74 25.31
CA ASN A 117 -12.77 9.06 24.04
C ASN A 117 -13.56 10.20 23.38
N SER A 118 -12.88 11.26 22.98
CA SER A 118 -13.49 12.43 22.32
C SER A 118 -14.23 12.08 21.03
N GLU A 119 -13.90 10.94 20.42
CA GLU A 119 -14.53 10.43 19.20
C GLU A 119 -15.98 9.94 19.42
N ASP A 120 -16.31 9.46 20.63
CA ASP A 120 -17.67 8.98 20.97
C ASP A 120 -18.70 10.12 21.02
N LEU A 121 -18.24 11.38 20.99
CA LEU A 121 -19.07 12.58 20.96
C LEU A 121 -19.35 13.07 19.54
N LEU A 122 -18.71 12.47 18.52
CA LEU A 122 -18.87 12.88 17.12
C LEU A 122 -20.16 12.27 16.51
N PRO A 123 -20.80 12.97 15.55
CA PRO A 123 -21.92 12.42 14.80
C PRO A 123 -21.53 11.09 14.12
N ASN A 124 -22.43 10.10 14.17
CA ASN A 124 -22.20 8.84 13.46
C ASN A 124 -22.36 9.08 11.95
N LEU A 125 -21.22 9.10 11.26
CA LEU A 125 -21.12 9.21 9.81
C LEU A 125 -20.87 7.80 9.25
N SER A 126 -21.74 7.36 8.34
CA SER A 126 -21.51 6.14 7.56
C SER A 126 -21.33 6.48 6.10
N ILE A 127 -20.40 5.82 5.42
CA ILE A 127 -20.17 6.01 3.98
C ILE A 127 -21.44 5.66 3.19
N ILE A 128 -21.75 6.40 2.11
CA ILE A 128 -22.84 6.08 1.19
C ILE A 128 -22.57 4.69 0.59
N PRO A 129 -23.44 3.70 0.80
CA PRO A 129 -23.23 2.36 0.28
C PRO A 129 -23.08 2.34 -1.25
N GLY A 130 -22.10 1.60 -1.74
CA GLY A 130 -21.76 1.49 -3.16
C GLY A 130 -20.83 2.59 -3.69
N THR A 131 -20.42 3.55 -2.85
CA THR A 131 -19.42 4.58 -3.20
C THR A 131 -18.03 4.28 -2.63
N GLU A 132 -17.95 3.37 -1.66
CA GLU A 132 -16.72 2.94 -1.01
C GLU A 132 -15.83 2.13 -1.95
N VAL A 133 -14.53 2.41 -1.93
CA VAL A 133 -13.53 1.53 -2.56
C VAL A 133 -13.48 0.24 -1.76
N ARG A 134 -13.65 -0.89 -2.44
CA ARG A 134 -13.86 -2.19 -1.79
C ARG A 134 -12.54 -2.91 -1.55
N PHE A 135 -11.61 -2.23 -0.89
CA PHE A 135 -10.32 -2.80 -0.50
C PHE A 135 -10.49 -4.02 0.41
N THR A 136 -9.53 -4.94 0.32
CA THR A 136 -9.46 -6.09 1.23
C THR A 136 -9.21 -5.58 2.64
N SER A 137 -10.05 -6.01 3.58
CA SER A 137 -9.89 -5.65 4.99
C SER A 137 -8.67 -6.34 5.57
N ILE A 138 -7.58 -5.59 5.75
CA ILE A 138 -6.37 -6.06 6.43
C ILE A 138 -6.50 -5.76 7.92
N PRO A 139 -6.41 -6.77 8.81
CA PRO A 139 -6.46 -6.58 10.25
C PRO A 139 -5.42 -5.57 10.73
N THR A 140 -5.84 -4.64 11.60
CA THR A 140 -4.93 -3.65 12.20
C THR A 140 -3.98 -4.27 13.23
N LYS A 141 -4.33 -5.44 13.76
CA LYS A 141 -3.53 -6.22 14.70
C LYS A 141 -3.14 -7.54 14.05
N PRO A 142 -1.92 -8.05 14.30
CA PRO A 142 -1.52 -9.37 13.83
C PRO A 142 -2.51 -10.44 14.28
N LEU A 143 -2.91 -11.29 13.35
CA LEU A 143 -3.72 -12.48 13.61
C LEU A 143 -2.82 -13.65 14.02
N TYR A 144 -3.43 -14.60 14.71
CA TYR A 144 -2.84 -15.87 15.11
C TYR A 144 -3.93 -16.95 15.18
N PRO A 145 -3.57 -18.24 15.05
CA PRO A 145 -4.52 -19.34 15.17
C PRO A 145 -5.32 -19.32 16.49
N PRO A 146 -6.59 -19.77 16.47
CA PRO A 146 -7.32 -19.96 17.72
C PRO A 146 -6.59 -20.99 18.59
N LEU A 147 -6.60 -20.78 19.91
CA LEU A 147 -5.95 -21.64 20.91
C LEU A 147 -4.41 -21.60 20.91
N SER A 148 -3.77 -20.60 20.26
CA SER A 148 -2.32 -20.39 20.39
C SER A 148 -1.90 -20.09 21.83
N SER A 149 -0.79 -20.70 22.24
CA SER A 149 -0.07 -20.38 23.48
C SER A 149 0.52 -18.96 23.44
N PRO A 150 0.83 -18.33 24.59
CA PRO A 150 1.45 -17.00 24.62
C PRO A 150 2.75 -16.89 23.80
N SER A 151 3.55 -17.97 23.76
CA SER A 151 4.75 -18.05 22.92
C SER A 151 4.43 -18.04 21.43
N GLU A 152 3.41 -18.78 21.01
CA GLU A 152 2.96 -18.81 19.60
C GLU A 152 2.34 -17.48 19.18
N ILE A 153 1.55 -16.84 20.06
CA ILE A 153 1.01 -15.49 19.82
C ILE A 153 2.16 -14.52 19.59
N THR A 154 3.17 -14.54 20.46
CA THR A 154 4.36 -13.68 20.32
C THR A 154 5.07 -13.95 18.99
N ALA A 155 5.24 -15.22 18.60
CA ALA A 155 5.84 -15.59 17.32
C ALA A 155 5.04 -15.03 16.12
N HIS A 156 3.72 -15.12 16.13
CA HIS A 156 2.85 -14.55 15.09
C HIS A 156 2.78 -13.02 15.07
N CYS A 157 3.05 -12.36 16.21
CA CYS A 157 3.22 -10.91 16.26
C CYS A 157 4.57 -10.46 15.68
N MET A 158 5.62 -11.26 15.85
CA MET A 158 6.96 -11.00 15.30
C MET A 158 7.02 -11.31 13.79
N ASP A 159 6.32 -12.37 13.35
CA ASP A 159 6.18 -12.76 11.96
C ASP A 159 4.69 -12.84 11.57
N GLN A 160 4.26 -11.87 10.76
CA GLN A 160 2.86 -11.73 10.38
C GLN A 160 2.45 -12.64 9.23
N THR A 161 3.24 -13.66 8.87
CA THR A 161 2.94 -14.59 7.76
C THR A 161 1.55 -15.22 7.90
N TYR A 162 1.10 -15.51 9.13
CA TYR A 162 -0.27 -16.01 9.35
C TYR A 162 -1.36 -14.98 8.94
N THR A 163 -1.12 -13.70 9.22
CA THR A 163 -2.02 -12.60 8.82
C THR A 163 -2.02 -12.45 7.30
N LEU A 164 -0.84 -12.58 6.66
CA LEU A 164 -0.71 -12.57 5.20
C LEU A 164 -1.48 -13.71 4.55
N CYS A 165 -1.30 -14.95 5.03
CA CYS A 165 -2.05 -16.11 4.52
C CYS A 165 -3.56 -15.91 4.67
N THR A 166 -4.03 -15.44 5.84
CA THR A 166 -5.46 -15.15 6.05
C THR A 166 -5.98 -14.08 5.08
N THR A 167 -5.17 -13.05 4.79
CA THR A 167 -5.53 -12.00 3.82
C THR A 167 -5.60 -12.56 2.40
N ILE A 168 -4.66 -13.42 2.02
CA ILE A 168 -4.65 -14.12 0.73
C ILE A 168 -5.87 -15.05 0.60
N ASP A 169 -6.28 -15.72 1.68
CA ASP A 169 -7.49 -16.56 1.72
C ASP A 169 -8.77 -15.73 1.54
N VAL A 170 -8.84 -14.55 2.14
CA VAL A 170 -9.95 -13.61 1.92
C VAL A 170 -10.01 -13.18 0.45
N ILE A 171 -8.88 -12.80 -0.14
CA ILE A 171 -8.79 -12.46 -1.57
C ILE A 171 -9.24 -13.65 -2.41
N PHE A 172 -8.72 -14.84 -2.12
CA PHE A 172 -9.07 -16.07 -2.82
C PHE A 172 -10.58 -16.33 -2.81
N SER A 173 -11.23 -16.19 -1.66
CA SER A 173 -12.68 -16.39 -1.52
C SER A 173 -13.53 -15.43 -2.35
N SER A 174 -12.98 -14.26 -2.69
CA SER A 174 -13.64 -13.21 -3.47
C SER A 174 -13.44 -13.34 -4.98
N ILE A 175 -12.52 -14.19 -5.45
CA ILE A 175 -12.28 -14.45 -6.87
C ILE A 175 -13.35 -15.42 -7.37
N THR A 176 -14.35 -14.91 -8.10
CA THR A 176 -15.48 -15.70 -8.62
C THR A 176 -15.02 -16.74 -9.65
N SER A 177 -15.35 -18.01 -9.41
CA SER A 177 -14.89 -19.25 -10.06
C SER A 177 -15.13 -19.43 -11.58
N GLU A 178 -15.53 -18.42 -12.36
CA GLU A 178 -16.04 -18.68 -13.72
C GLU A 178 -14.98 -18.73 -14.83
N LYS A 179 -13.74 -18.27 -14.58
CA LYS A 179 -12.63 -18.43 -15.51
C LYS A 179 -11.32 -18.66 -14.78
N ALA A 180 -11.27 -19.70 -13.95
CA ALA A 180 -10.01 -20.22 -13.44
C ALA A 180 -9.21 -20.75 -14.64
N SER A 181 -8.41 -19.87 -15.24
CA SER A 181 -7.28 -20.27 -16.08
C SER A 181 -6.47 -21.32 -15.30
N GLY A 182 -5.85 -22.30 -15.97
CA GLY A 182 -5.13 -23.41 -15.34
C GLY A 182 -3.88 -23.03 -14.51
N LEU A 183 -3.80 -21.78 -14.03
CA LEU A 183 -2.81 -21.29 -13.08
C LEU A 183 -3.07 -21.81 -11.67
N ASN A 184 -2.01 -21.89 -10.87
CA ASN A 184 -2.11 -22.22 -9.45
C ASN A 184 -2.93 -21.13 -8.73
N LYS A 185 -3.97 -21.54 -8.00
CA LYS A 185 -4.87 -20.66 -7.25
C LYS A 185 -4.14 -19.74 -6.26
N GLU A 186 -3.10 -20.26 -5.63
CA GLU A 186 -2.28 -19.48 -4.68
C GLU A 186 -1.47 -18.39 -5.39
N LEU A 187 -1.01 -18.67 -6.60
CA LEU A 187 -0.34 -17.69 -7.46
C LEU A 187 -1.32 -16.59 -7.92
N GLU A 188 -2.57 -16.94 -8.20
CA GLU A 188 -3.58 -15.94 -8.59
C GLU A 188 -3.89 -14.99 -7.43
N SER A 189 -4.13 -15.50 -6.22
CA SER A 189 -4.43 -14.67 -5.04
C SER A 189 -3.27 -13.76 -4.63
N THR A 190 -2.03 -14.24 -4.70
CA THR A 190 -0.83 -13.41 -4.44
C THR A 190 -0.65 -12.31 -5.48
N ARG A 191 -0.97 -12.58 -6.75
CA ARG A 191 -0.99 -11.55 -7.81
C ARG A 191 -2.12 -10.55 -7.61
N GLU A 192 -3.29 -10.98 -7.16
CA GLU A 192 -4.41 -10.09 -6.84
C GLU A 192 -4.13 -9.18 -5.63
N LEU A 193 -3.33 -9.64 -4.65
CA LEU A 193 -2.80 -8.80 -3.58
C LEU A 193 -1.89 -7.68 -4.15
N LEU A 194 -1.00 -8.02 -5.09
CA LEU A 194 -0.18 -7.01 -5.77
C LEU A 194 -0.99 -6.09 -6.69
N GLY A 195 -2.04 -6.60 -7.33
CA GLY A 195 -2.99 -5.81 -8.10
C GLY A 195 -3.69 -4.78 -7.22
N GLU A 196 -4.11 -5.18 -6.02
CA GLU A 196 -4.67 -4.24 -5.03
C GLU A 196 -3.64 -3.22 -4.54
N PHE A 197 -2.40 -3.65 -4.31
CA PHE A 197 -1.31 -2.76 -3.93
C PHE A 197 -1.04 -1.68 -5.00
N GLN A 198 -1.02 -2.07 -6.28
CA GLN A 198 -0.90 -1.13 -7.40
C GLN A 198 -2.12 -0.23 -7.55
N PHE A 199 -3.33 -0.78 -7.41
CA PHE A 199 -4.56 -0.01 -7.47
C PHE A 199 -4.63 1.06 -6.38
N ALA A 200 -4.24 0.70 -5.15
CA ALA A 200 -4.14 1.62 -4.02
C ALA A 200 -3.17 2.77 -4.30
N PHE A 201 -1.98 2.46 -4.87
CA PHE A 201 -1.02 3.47 -5.30
C PHE A 201 -1.59 4.40 -6.38
N LEU A 202 -2.26 3.87 -7.42
CA LEU A 202 -2.84 4.69 -8.48
C LEU A 202 -4.00 5.56 -7.97
N ASN A 203 -4.79 5.07 -7.01
CA ASN A 203 -5.87 5.84 -6.40
C ASN A 203 -5.30 7.01 -5.56
N LEU A 204 -4.17 6.79 -4.88
CA LEU A 204 -3.42 7.90 -4.27
C LEU A 204 -2.87 8.86 -5.33
N LEU A 205 -2.14 8.35 -6.32
CA LEU A 205 -1.42 9.16 -7.32
C LEU A 205 -2.34 10.03 -8.17
N LEU A 206 -3.46 9.48 -8.65
CA LEU A 206 -4.35 10.15 -9.60
C LEU A 206 -5.53 10.84 -8.92
N ASN A 207 -6.04 10.25 -7.84
CA ASN A 207 -7.26 10.71 -7.17
C ASN A 207 -7.00 11.37 -5.81
N HIS A 208 -5.76 11.36 -5.30
CA HIS A 208 -5.44 11.84 -3.95
C HIS A 208 -6.28 11.16 -2.85
N SER A 209 -6.62 9.89 -3.04
CA SER A 209 -7.39 9.13 -2.06
C SER A 209 -6.55 8.76 -0.85
N ILE A 210 -6.97 9.21 0.33
CA ILE A 210 -6.35 8.83 1.60
C ILE A 210 -6.56 7.33 1.90
N GLU A 211 -7.69 6.76 1.48
CA GLU A 211 -7.95 5.32 1.62
C GLU A 211 -6.97 4.50 0.79
N GLY A 212 -6.66 4.96 -0.43
CA GLY A 212 -5.62 4.38 -1.27
C GLY A 212 -4.24 4.43 -0.61
N TRP A 213 -3.89 5.56 0.02
CA TRP A 213 -2.65 5.67 0.79
C TRP A 213 -2.59 4.70 1.96
N GLU A 214 -3.63 4.65 2.79
CA GLU A 214 -3.67 3.75 3.94
C GLU A 214 -3.57 2.29 3.53
N GLN A 215 -4.29 1.89 2.48
CA GLN A 215 -4.25 0.50 2.01
C GLN A 215 -2.88 0.13 1.46
N TRP A 216 -2.26 1.03 0.68
CA TRP A 216 -0.89 0.84 0.21
C TRP A 216 0.07 0.63 1.39
N ARG A 217 -0.01 1.47 2.43
CA ARG A 217 0.82 1.32 3.64
C ARG A 217 0.56 0.00 4.36
N ARG A 218 -0.71 -0.40 4.53
CA ARG A 218 -1.10 -1.65 5.21
C ARG A 218 -0.51 -2.87 4.52
N ILE A 219 -0.64 -2.94 3.19
CA ILE A 219 -0.07 -4.06 2.40
C ILE A 219 1.47 -4.05 2.48
N PHE A 220 2.10 -2.88 2.32
CA PHE A 220 3.56 -2.77 2.43
C PHE A 220 4.03 -3.28 3.80
N GLN A 221 3.45 -2.75 4.88
CA GLN A 221 3.84 -3.10 6.25
C GLN A 221 3.65 -4.59 6.54
N LEU A 222 2.56 -5.18 6.05
CA LEU A 222 2.29 -6.62 6.18
C LEU A 222 3.40 -7.43 5.52
N LEU A 223 3.70 -7.19 4.23
CA LEU A 223 4.75 -7.90 3.49
C LEU A 223 6.13 -7.68 4.11
N ALA A 224 6.46 -6.46 4.55
CA ALA A 224 7.73 -6.18 5.22
C ALA A 224 7.85 -6.89 6.58
N SER A 225 6.76 -7.37 7.18
CA SER A 225 6.74 -8.01 8.51
C SER A 225 6.58 -9.53 8.45
N CYS A 226 6.74 -10.17 7.28
CA CYS A 226 6.61 -11.61 7.10
C CYS A 226 7.93 -12.25 6.64
N GLU A 227 8.80 -12.64 7.58
CA GLU A 227 10.10 -13.25 7.25
C GLU A 227 9.91 -14.66 6.64
N LYS A 228 9.08 -15.49 7.26
CA LYS A 228 8.77 -16.85 6.79
C LYS A 228 8.15 -16.83 5.38
N ALA A 229 7.26 -15.88 5.10
CA ALA A 229 6.63 -15.74 3.79
C ALA A 229 7.63 -15.53 2.64
N ILE A 230 8.86 -15.06 2.91
CA ILE A 230 9.89 -14.91 1.87
C ILE A 230 10.30 -16.28 1.32
N VAL A 231 10.34 -17.30 2.17
CA VAL A 231 10.63 -18.69 1.79
C VAL A 231 9.41 -19.34 1.13
N ASP A 232 8.22 -19.11 1.71
CA ASP A 232 6.98 -19.73 1.24
C ASP A 232 6.53 -19.13 -0.12
N TYR A 233 6.79 -17.83 -0.34
CA TYR A 233 6.31 -17.05 -1.50
C TYR A 233 7.42 -16.21 -2.17
N PRO A 234 8.56 -16.76 -2.59
CA PRO A 234 9.69 -15.96 -3.05
C PRO A 234 9.37 -15.15 -4.32
N ASN A 235 8.50 -15.67 -5.19
CA ASN A 235 8.04 -14.95 -6.40
C ASN A 235 7.19 -13.71 -6.06
N LEU A 236 6.37 -13.77 -4.99
CA LEU A 236 5.62 -12.61 -4.51
C LEU A 236 6.57 -11.47 -4.13
N TYR A 237 7.69 -11.78 -3.47
CA TYR A 237 8.67 -10.78 -3.08
C TYR A 237 9.49 -10.24 -4.26
N ILE A 238 9.80 -11.07 -5.26
CA ILE A 238 10.42 -10.61 -6.51
C ILE A 238 9.53 -9.59 -7.21
N ASP A 239 8.25 -9.94 -7.35
CA ASP A 239 7.24 -9.09 -7.98
C ASP A 239 7.02 -7.81 -7.13
N PHE A 240 6.92 -7.93 -5.81
CA PHE A 240 6.77 -6.80 -4.89
C PHE A 240 7.93 -5.80 -4.98
N ILE A 241 9.19 -6.26 -4.94
CA ILE A 241 10.38 -5.42 -5.12
C ILE A 241 10.33 -4.68 -6.47
N THR A 242 9.90 -5.39 -7.52
CA THR A 242 9.77 -4.80 -8.86
C THR A 242 8.69 -3.72 -8.88
N VAL A 243 7.52 -3.96 -8.27
CA VAL A 243 6.42 -2.98 -8.18
C VAL A 243 6.86 -1.74 -7.42
N ILE A 244 7.46 -1.87 -6.22
CA ILE A 244 7.88 -0.70 -5.43
C ILE A 244 8.99 0.08 -6.13
N TYR A 245 9.90 -0.59 -6.85
CA TYR A 245 10.91 0.07 -7.67
C TYR A 245 10.26 0.99 -8.72
N HIS A 246 9.26 0.51 -9.44
CA HIS A 246 8.56 1.32 -10.45
C HIS A 246 7.74 2.45 -9.83
N GLN A 247 7.03 2.19 -8.73
CA GLN A 247 6.25 3.20 -8.01
C GLN A 247 7.13 4.36 -7.49
N LEU A 248 8.26 4.05 -6.84
CA LEU A 248 9.17 5.06 -6.29
C LEU A 248 9.92 5.83 -7.38
N ASN A 249 10.27 5.18 -8.49
CA ASN A 249 10.84 5.87 -9.65
C ASN A 249 9.85 6.81 -10.32
N ASN A 250 8.56 6.41 -10.39
CA ASN A 250 7.52 7.24 -10.98
C ASN A 250 7.22 8.47 -10.11
N ALA A 251 7.06 8.28 -8.80
CA ALA A 251 6.79 9.38 -7.86
C ALA A 251 7.85 10.49 -8.00
N ASN A 252 9.13 10.13 -8.09
CA ASN A 252 10.24 11.09 -8.16
C ASN A 252 10.39 11.77 -9.54
N ARG A 253 9.86 11.19 -10.63
CA ARG A 253 9.95 11.79 -11.98
C ARG A 253 9.14 13.08 -12.14
N SER A 254 8.18 13.31 -11.25
CA SER A 254 7.28 14.46 -11.34
C SER A 254 7.94 15.80 -10.97
N GLU A 255 9.21 15.81 -10.52
CA GLU A 255 10.00 17.05 -10.36
C GLU A 255 10.14 17.85 -11.67
N VAL A 256 9.88 17.25 -12.84
CA VAL A 256 10.04 17.89 -14.16
C VAL A 256 8.72 18.42 -14.73
N SER A 257 7.57 18.12 -14.13
CA SER A 257 6.28 18.72 -14.50
C SER A 257 5.78 19.63 -13.39
N SER A 258 5.61 20.91 -13.71
CA SER A 258 5.15 22.00 -12.85
C SER A 258 3.72 21.82 -12.32
N SER A 259 3.46 20.74 -11.58
CA SER A 259 2.20 20.49 -10.87
C SER A 259 2.51 20.33 -9.38
N ASP A 260 2.05 21.28 -8.56
CA ASP A 260 2.18 21.28 -7.09
C ASP A 260 1.77 19.93 -6.45
N SER A 261 0.88 19.16 -7.09
CA SER A 261 0.35 17.89 -6.61
C SER A 261 1.38 16.78 -6.40
N ALA A 262 2.52 16.81 -7.10
CA ALA A 262 3.49 15.72 -7.01
C ALA A 262 4.57 15.96 -5.95
N VAL A 263 4.90 17.22 -5.69
CA VAL A 263 5.71 17.63 -4.54
C VAL A 263 4.98 17.24 -3.26
N GLU A 264 3.65 17.45 -3.20
CA GLU A 264 2.80 17.01 -2.09
C GLU A 264 2.77 15.48 -1.89
N LEU A 265 2.79 14.69 -2.96
CA LEU A 265 2.81 13.22 -2.86
C LEU A 265 4.15 12.69 -2.36
N LEU A 266 5.27 13.26 -2.84
CA LEU A 266 6.60 12.92 -2.33
C LEU A 266 6.68 13.28 -0.84
N ASP A 267 6.18 14.45 -0.44
CA ASP A 267 6.07 14.81 0.96
C ASP A 267 5.18 13.82 1.74
N ILE A 268 4.12 13.25 1.17
CA ILE A 268 3.33 12.20 1.84
C ILE A 268 4.10 10.88 1.98
N PHE A 269 4.87 10.47 0.96
CA PHE A 269 5.69 9.26 1.00
C PHE A 269 6.91 9.40 1.93
N PHE A 270 7.41 10.63 2.13
CA PHE A 270 8.67 10.91 2.80
C PHE A 270 8.57 11.70 4.11
N SER A 271 7.44 12.36 4.38
CA SER A 271 7.19 13.03 5.66
C SER A 271 6.53 12.07 6.64
N GLU A 272 6.94 12.17 7.90
CA GLU A 272 6.23 11.51 8.98
C GLU A 272 4.78 11.99 9.00
N SER A 273 3.83 11.06 9.09
CA SER A 273 2.45 11.39 9.46
C SER A 273 2.45 11.91 10.90
N SER A 274 2.78 13.18 11.08
CA SER A 274 2.83 13.85 12.37
C SER A 274 1.42 14.01 12.91
N SER A 275 1.03 13.12 13.82
CA SER A 275 -0.03 13.43 14.77
C SER A 275 0.60 14.11 15.98
N SER A 276 0.16 15.34 16.22
CA SER A 276 0.40 16.21 17.38
C SER A 276 1.83 16.71 17.68
N SER A 277 2.05 17.99 17.37
CA SER A 277 2.78 18.98 18.17
C SER A 277 4.08 18.56 18.89
N THR A 278 5.21 18.75 18.23
CA THR A 278 6.37 19.59 18.65
C THR A 278 7.48 19.36 17.62
N GLN A 279 8.39 20.33 17.46
CA GLN A 279 9.54 20.25 16.55
C GLN A 279 10.26 18.89 16.68
N CYS A 280 9.98 17.95 15.78
CA CYS A 280 10.64 16.66 15.77
C CYS A 280 11.90 16.76 14.91
N LYS A 281 13.03 16.56 15.58
CA LYS A 281 14.36 16.53 15.00
C LYS A 281 14.46 15.36 13.99
N LEU A 282 15.39 15.50 13.06
CA LEU A 282 15.80 14.59 11.98
C LEU A 282 16.27 13.17 12.42
N THR A 283 15.65 12.56 13.44
CA THR A 283 16.17 11.34 14.09
C THR A 283 15.25 10.12 14.04
N GLU A 284 13.98 10.24 13.64
CA GLU A 284 13.13 9.07 13.40
C GLU A 284 12.99 8.79 11.89
N PRO A 285 13.24 7.54 11.45
CA PRO A 285 13.06 7.19 10.05
C PRO A 285 11.56 7.15 9.73
N GLY A 286 11.13 7.97 8.76
CA GLY A 286 9.76 7.96 8.25
C GLY A 286 9.28 6.55 7.84
N PHE A 287 7.96 6.40 7.67
CA PHE A 287 7.33 5.10 7.39
C PHE A 287 8.06 4.30 6.29
N LEU A 288 8.37 4.94 5.17
CA LEU A 288 8.93 4.27 4.00
C LEU A 288 10.38 3.78 4.20
N PRO A 289 11.34 4.60 4.68
CA PRO A 289 12.66 4.11 5.11
C PRO A 289 12.59 2.93 6.08
N THR A 290 11.72 3.02 7.09
CA THR A 290 11.58 1.98 8.11
C THR A 290 11.09 0.66 7.51
N MET A 291 10.07 0.71 6.66
CA MET A 291 9.52 -0.49 6.03
C MET A 291 10.45 -1.09 4.97
N ILE A 292 11.14 -0.27 4.17
CA ILE A 292 12.15 -0.76 3.22
C ILE A 292 13.31 -1.40 3.97
N GLY A 293 13.82 -0.77 5.02
CA GLY A 293 14.90 -1.32 5.84
C GLY A 293 14.52 -2.67 6.45
N ARG A 294 13.30 -2.80 6.98
CA ARG A 294 12.78 -4.07 7.50
C ARG A 294 12.65 -5.14 6.41
N LEU A 295 12.06 -4.80 5.28
CA LEU A 295 11.91 -5.70 4.13
C LEU A 295 13.26 -6.25 3.67
N LEU A 296 14.23 -5.36 3.43
CA LEU A 296 15.57 -5.73 2.99
C LEU A 296 16.29 -6.59 4.05
N LYS A 297 16.19 -6.23 5.34
CA LYS A 297 16.75 -7.02 6.43
C LYS A 297 16.23 -8.46 6.41
N ASN A 298 14.91 -8.64 6.30
CA ASN A 298 14.29 -9.96 6.29
C ASN A 298 14.72 -10.77 5.06
N ILE A 299 14.74 -10.15 3.87
CA ILE A 299 15.20 -10.81 2.63
C ILE A 299 16.65 -11.25 2.78
N TYR A 300 17.55 -10.38 3.24
CA TYR A 300 18.96 -10.72 3.39
C TYR A 300 19.20 -11.81 4.44
N SER A 301 18.47 -11.78 5.57
CA SER A 301 18.50 -12.82 6.61
C SER A 301 18.19 -14.20 6.02
N VAL A 302 17.06 -14.31 5.34
CA VAL A 302 16.57 -15.55 4.73
C VAL A 302 17.51 -16.03 3.62
N CYS A 303 17.88 -15.16 2.68
CA CYS A 303 18.73 -15.55 1.56
C CYS A 303 20.15 -15.95 2.01
N THR A 304 20.74 -15.25 2.98
CA THR A 304 22.09 -15.59 3.48
C THR A 304 22.07 -16.92 4.21
N SER A 305 21.07 -17.17 5.05
CA SER A 305 20.94 -18.44 5.76
C SER A 305 20.75 -19.63 4.82
N ASP A 306 19.99 -19.47 3.73
CA ASP A 306 19.85 -20.53 2.72
C ASP A 306 21.15 -20.76 1.93
N ILE A 307 21.89 -19.70 1.58
CA ILE A 307 23.20 -19.82 0.91
C ILE A 307 24.20 -20.59 1.77
N THR A 308 24.23 -20.35 3.09
CA THR A 308 25.18 -21.02 3.99
C THR A 308 24.77 -22.44 4.34
N ASN A 309 23.48 -22.67 4.60
CA ASN A 309 22.99 -23.92 5.20
C ASN A 309 22.27 -24.84 4.21
N LYS A 310 21.97 -24.39 2.98
CA LYS A 310 21.17 -25.11 1.96
C LYS A 310 19.90 -25.71 2.55
N THR A 311 19.11 -24.87 3.18
CA THR A 311 17.90 -25.27 3.90
C THR A 311 16.73 -25.59 2.97
N CYS A 312 16.68 -24.97 1.79
CA CYS A 312 15.58 -25.08 0.86
C CYS A 312 15.88 -26.02 -0.33
N PRO A 313 14.84 -26.53 -1.03
CA PRO A 313 15.00 -27.24 -2.30
C PRO A 313 15.75 -26.41 -3.34
N SER A 314 16.43 -27.06 -4.29
CA SER A 314 17.27 -26.39 -5.30
C SER A 314 16.52 -25.34 -6.13
N GLU A 315 15.25 -25.60 -6.47
CA GLU A 315 14.40 -24.66 -7.21
C GLU A 315 14.12 -23.39 -6.39
N THR A 316 13.68 -23.53 -5.15
CA THR A 316 13.44 -22.41 -4.23
C THR A 316 14.72 -21.61 -3.98
N SER A 317 15.85 -22.29 -3.77
CA SER A 317 17.15 -21.65 -3.56
C SER A 317 17.58 -20.79 -4.76
N ASN A 318 17.32 -21.24 -5.98
CA ASN A 318 17.59 -20.44 -7.19
C ASN A 318 16.74 -19.16 -7.23
N ILE A 319 15.46 -19.25 -6.85
CA ILE A 319 14.56 -18.08 -6.79
C ILE A 319 15.00 -17.13 -5.67
N LEU A 320 15.37 -17.64 -4.49
CA LEU A 320 15.90 -16.83 -3.40
C LEU A 320 17.20 -16.11 -3.78
N ASN A 321 18.06 -16.75 -4.58
CA ASN A 321 19.26 -16.10 -5.11
C ASN A 321 18.93 -14.98 -6.11
N ASP A 322 17.89 -15.11 -6.93
CA ASP A 322 17.40 -14.02 -7.80
C ASP A 322 16.82 -12.87 -6.96
N LEU A 323 15.99 -13.21 -5.96
CA LEU A 323 15.41 -12.25 -5.02
C LEU A 323 16.51 -11.44 -4.31
N PHE A 324 17.56 -12.11 -3.82
CA PHE A 324 18.70 -11.46 -3.17
C PHE A 324 19.36 -10.41 -4.08
N LYS A 325 19.65 -10.77 -5.34
CA LYS A 325 20.26 -9.86 -6.32
C LYS A 325 19.37 -8.66 -6.64
N ARG A 326 18.05 -8.88 -6.76
CA ARG A 326 17.09 -7.81 -7.00
C ARG A 326 16.97 -6.87 -5.81
N ALA A 327 16.91 -7.42 -4.60
CA ALA A 327 16.89 -6.64 -3.37
C ALA A 327 18.16 -5.79 -3.23
N ASP A 328 19.32 -6.34 -3.58
CA ASP A 328 20.59 -5.60 -3.60
C ASP A 328 20.61 -4.45 -4.62
N GLY A 329 20.18 -4.72 -5.86
CA GLY A 329 20.04 -3.68 -6.88
C GLY A 329 19.04 -2.58 -6.47
N PHE A 330 17.92 -2.98 -5.85
CA PHE A 330 16.93 -2.05 -5.31
C PHE A 330 17.49 -1.20 -4.17
N ALA A 331 18.19 -1.81 -3.20
CA ALA A 331 18.82 -1.10 -2.09
C ALA A 331 19.85 -0.07 -2.59
N HIS A 332 20.68 -0.45 -3.57
CA HIS A 332 21.63 0.45 -4.20
C HIS A 332 20.93 1.62 -4.90
N ASN A 333 19.83 1.35 -5.63
CA ASN A 333 19.04 2.39 -6.28
C ASN A 333 18.45 3.38 -5.27
N ILE A 334 17.87 2.88 -4.18
CA ILE A 334 17.30 3.71 -3.11
C ILE A 334 18.36 4.58 -2.45
N LYS A 335 19.52 4.00 -2.11
CA LYS A 335 20.65 4.74 -1.52
C LYS A 335 21.12 5.87 -2.44
N HIS A 336 21.31 5.58 -3.72
CA HIS A 336 21.77 6.59 -4.67
C HIS A 336 20.72 7.68 -4.91
N ARG A 337 19.44 7.31 -5.04
CA ARG A 337 18.37 8.25 -5.40
C ARG A 337 17.90 9.10 -4.22
N PHE A 338 17.67 8.50 -3.06
CA PHE A 338 17.08 9.17 -1.91
C PHE A 338 18.11 9.54 -0.83
N LYS A 339 19.39 9.20 -1.05
CA LYS A 339 20.47 9.36 -0.06
C LYS A 339 20.17 8.65 1.27
N TRP A 340 19.32 7.63 1.22
CA TRP A 340 18.98 6.82 2.37
C TRP A 340 20.07 5.80 2.61
N ASP A 341 20.81 5.98 3.69
CA ASP A 341 21.82 5.05 4.15
C ASP A 341 21.17 3.85 4.87
N MET A 342 20.39 3.06 4.12
CA MET A 342 19.73 1.84 4.61
C MET A 342 20.73 0.69 4.85
N ILE A 343 21.92 0.79 4.27
CA ILE A 343 22.98 -0.24 4.31
C ILE A 343 23.79 -0.16 5.62
N THR A 344 23.84 1.00 6.28
CA THR A 344 24.61 1.18 7.52
C THR A 344 24.01 0.38 8.68
N SER A 345 22.68 0.24 8.70
CA SER A 345 21.95 -0.63 9.64
C SER A 345 22.31 -2.11 9.48
N TYR A 346 22.68 -2.53 8.26
CA TYR A 346 23.11 -3.90 7.96
C TYR A 346 24.57 -4.15 8.34
N GLN A 347 25.47 -3.19 8.10
CA GLN A 347 26.88 -3.32 8.48
C GLN A 347 27.09 -3.30 10.00
N LEU A 348 26.25 -2.58 10.76
CA LEU A 348 26.24 -2.62 12.23
C LEU A 348 25.79 -3.99 12.76
N LEU A 349 24.86 -4.66 12.08
CA LEU A 349 24.38 -6.00 12.47
C LEU A 349 25.33 -7.14 12.05
N GLN A 350 26.09 -7.01 10.97
CA GLN A 350 27.18 -7.96 10.65
C GLN A 350 28.30 -7.95 11.70
N ARG A 351 28.54 -6.81 12.38
CA ARG A 351 29.46 -6.75 13.52
C ARG A 351 28.95 -7.51 14.76
N CYS A 352 27.65 -7.80 14.84
CA CYS A 352 27.05 -8.58 15.92
C CYS A 352 27.02 -10.09 15.58
N THR A 353 28.19 -10.67 15.31
CA THR A 353 28.47 -12.12 15.45
C THR A 353 29.75 -12.28 16.28
N PRO A 354 29.93 -13.40 17.01
CA PRO A 354 30.41 -13.39 18.38
C PRO A 354 31.93 -13.25 18.47
N ASN A 355 32.41 -12.02 18.48
CA ASN A 355 33.62 -11.69 19.22
C ASN A 355 33.27 -10.55 20.17
N ILE A 356 32.69 -10.93 21.31
CA ILE A 356 32.61 -10.09 22.49
C ILE A 356 34.07 -9.80 22.87
N THR A 357 34.53 -8.58 22.63
CA THR A 357 35.59 -7.97 23.46
C THR A 357 35.73 -6.47 23.32
N GLU A 358 35.11 -5.79 22.35
CA GLU A 358 35.28 -4.34 22.22
C GLU A 358 33.97 -3.63 21.89
N ILE A 359 33.45 -2.87 22.87
CA ILE A 359 32.42 -1.86 22.66
C ILE A 359 33.11 -0.64 22.05
N PRO A 360 32.66 -0.08 20.91
CA PRO A 360 33.22 1.14 20.35
C PRO A 360 33.03 2.31 21.32
N ILE A 361 34.11 3.04 21.59
CA ILE A 361 34.19 4.16 22.55
C ILE A 361 33.26 5.35 22.20
N GLU A 362 32.63 5.34 21.02
CA GLU A 362 31.82 6.44 20.49
C GLU A 362 30.31 6.36 20.83
N GLU A 363 29.84 5.32 21.50
CA GLU A 363 28.44 5.20 21.99
C GLU A 363 28.29 5.47 23.50
N PHE A 364 29.35 5.90 24.19
CA PHE A 364 29.27 6.21 25.61
C PHE A 364 28.86 7.67 25.82
N ASP A 365 27.68 7.88 26.39
CA ASP A 365 27.24 9.18 26.89
C ASP A 365 28.07 9.54 28.13
N TRP A 366 29.15 10.29 27.93
CA TRP A 366 30.05 10.73 29.01
C TRP A 366 29.42 11.78 29.93
N ASP A 367 28.26 12.33 29.57
CA ASP A 367 27.58 13.41 30.30
C ASP A 367 26.39 12.91 31.14
N GLY A 368 26.13 11.59 31.17
CA GLY A 368 25.15 10.98 32.06
C GLY A 368 25.71 10.74 33.46
N ASP A 369 25.11 11.37 34.48
CA ASP A 369 25.48 11.24 35.91
C ASP A 369 25.17 9.85 36.54
N GLU A 370 24.85 8.83 35.74
CA GLU A 370 24.61 7.48 36.24
C GLU A 370 25.87 6.61 36.13
N ALA A 371 26.49 6.32 37.27
CA ALA A 371 27.57 5.36 37.36
C ALA A 371 27.06 3.94 36.99
N PRO A 372 27.76 3.19 36.11
CA PRO A 372 27.31 1.87 35.69
C PRO A 372 27.34 0.87 36.85
N VAL A 373 26.18 0.29 37.16
CA VAL A 373 26.06 -0.83 38.10
C VAL A 373 26.57 -2.09 37.40
N ILE A 374 27.76 -2.55 37.79
CA ILE A 374 28.28 -3.85 37.39
C ILE A 374 27.53 -4.91 38.21
N VAL A 375 26.52 -5.53 37.63
CA VAL A 375 25.97 -6.80 38.16
C VAL A 375 26.86 -7.92 37.64
N GLN A 376 27.67 -8.51 38.53
CA GLN A 376 28.41 -9.74 38.22
C GLN A 376 27.47 -10.94 38.30
N LEU A 377 27.21 -11.50 37.11
CA LEU A 377 26.67 -12.81 36.72
C LEU A 377 25.24 -13.19 37.16
#